data_AF-A0AAX6I082-F1
#
_entry.id   AF-A0AAX6I082-F1
#
_cell.length_a   1.000
_cell.length_b   1.000
_cell.length_c   1.000
_cell.angle_alpha   90.00
_cell.angle_beta   90.00
_cell.angle_gamma   90.00
#
_symmetry.space_group_name_H-M   'P 1'
#
loop_
_entity.id
_entity.type
_entity.pdbx_description
1 polymer ?
#
loop_
_entity_poly.entity_id
_entity_poly.type
_entity_poly.pdbx_seq_one_letter_code
_entity_poly.pdbx_strand_id
1 'polypeptide(L)'
;MSGSCALNLCGVACGRIDIFYELGFGGPWDVAAGVVIVQEAGGLVFDPSGEDYDIMSQRIAASNAHLKDKFIDALREAEAKIHQS
;
A
#
# COMPACT_ATOMS: atom_id res chain seq x y z
N MET A 1 -8.37 8.95 -4.75
CA MET A 1 -8.14 8.82 -3.30
C MET A 1 -9.40 9.28 -2.57
N SER A 2 -9.99 8.45 -1.71
CA SER A 2 -11.27 8.75 -1.02
C SER A 2 -11.10 9.52 0.31
N GLY A 3 -9.87 9.88 0.69
CA GLY A 3 -9.58 10.49 2.00
C GLY A 3 -9.64 9.52 3.19
N SER A 4 -9.87 8.22 2.94
CA SER A 4 -9.91 7.17 3.96
C SER A 4 -9.07 5.98 3.52
N CYS A 5 -8.08 5.62 4.35
CA CYS A 5 -7.22 4.45 4.11
C CYS A 5 -8.05 3.16 4.05
N ALA A 6 -8.96 2.96 5.01
CA ALA A 6 -9.85 1.81 5.05
C ALA A 6 -10.67 1.64 3.76
N LEU A 7 -11.27 2.72 3.23
CA LEU A 7 -12.04 2.65 1.99
C LEU A 7 -11.16 2.35 0.77
N ASN A 8 -9.95 2.90 0.70
CA ASN A 8 -9.03 2.60 -0.40
C ASN A 8 -8.57 1.14 -0.35
N LEU A 9 -8.30 0.58 0.85
CA LEU A 9 -7.97 -0.85 1.03
C LEU A 9 -9.12 -1.75 0.58
N CYS A 10 -10.37 -1.43 0.95
CA CYS A 10 -11.54 -2.14 0.42
C CYS A 10 -11.70 -1.99 -1.09
N GLY A 11 -11.28 -0.85 -1.65
CA GLY A 11 -11.21 -0.63 -3.09
C GLY A 11 -10.24 -1.59 -3.78
N VAL A 12 -9.09 -1.86 -3.15
CA VAL A 12 -8.12 -2.86 -3.61
C VAL A 12 -8.70 -4.27 -3.52
N ALA A 13 -9.27 -4.63 -2.36
CA ALA A 13 -9.84 -5.96 -2.15
C ALA A 13 -10.97 -6.29 -3.14
N CYS A 14 -11.81 -5.32 -3.50
CA CYS A 14 -12.88 -5.49 -4.48
C CYS A 14 -12.43 -5.30 -5.94
N GLY A 15 -11.14 -5.14 -6.21
CA GLY A 15 -10.58 -4.97 -7.56
C GLY A 15 -10.96 -3.65 -8.25
N ARG A 16 -11.42 -2.64 -7.50
CA ARG A 16 -11.72 -1.29 -8.03
C ARG A 16 -10.48 -0.41 -8.12
N ILE A 17 -9.48 -0.70 -7.28
CA ILE A 17 -8.21 -0.01 -7.21
C ILE A 17 -7.12 -1.06 -7.39
N ASP A 18 -6.24 -0.87 -8.36
CA ASP A 18 -5.13 -1.81 -8.61
C ASP A 18 -4.03 -1.72 -7.55
N ILE A 19 -3.76 -0.49 -7.08
CA ILE A 19 -2.78 -0.20 -6.06
C ILE A 19 -3.14 1.03 -5.24
N PHE A 20 -2.91 0.94 -3.93
CA PHE A 20 -3.03 2.02 -2.97
C PHE A 20 -1.78 2.05 -2.12
N TYR A 21 -1.23 3.24 -1.85
CA TYR A 21 -0.20 3.41 -0.83
C TYR A 21 -0.42 4.73 -0.09
N GLU A 22 0.00 4.79 1.16
CA GLU A 22 -0.11 5.96 2.02
C GLU A 22 1.07 6.01 2.97
N LEU A 23 1.57 7.23 3.22
CA LEU A 23 2.65 7.51 4.15
C LEU A 23 2.12 8.47 5.22
N GLY A 24 2.25 8.10 6.49
CA GLY A 24 1.85 8.94 7.62
C GLY A 24 0.35 8.92 7.92
N PHE A 25 -0.31 7.76 7.82
CA PHE A 25 -1.70 7.62 8.28
C PHE A 25 -1.82 7.80 9.80
N GLY A 26 -2.99 8.26 10.28
CA GLY A 26 -3.16 8.76 11.65
C GLY A 26 -2.90 7.73 12.76
N GLY A 27 -3.24 6.46 12.51
CA GLY A 27 -2.84 5.37 13.39
C GLY A 27 -3.19 3.99 12.85
N PRO A 28 -2.77 2.91 13.55
CA PRO A 28 -2.92 1.53 13.09
C PRO A 28 -4.39 1.13 12.84
N TRP A 29 -5.33 1.76 13.55
CA TRP A 29 -6.76 1.54 13.39
C TRP A 29 -7.29 1.92 12.00
N ASP A 30 -6.63 2.83 11.27
CA ASP A 30 -7.06 3.26 9.94
C ASP A 30 -6.85 2.17 8.87
N VAL A 31 -5.99 1.20 9.15
CA VAL A 31 -5.54 0.19 8.18
C VAL A 31 -5.78 -1.25 8.66
N ALA A 32 -5.82 -1.49 9.98
CA ALA A 32 -5.88 -2.84 10.57
C ALA A 32 -6.94 -3.76 9.93
N ALA A 33 -8.19 -3.28 9.85
CA ALA A 33 -9.28 -4.06 9.26
C ALA A 33 -9.11 -4.23 7.74
N GLY A 34 -8.67 -3.17 7.05
CA GLY A 34 -8.47 -3.20 5.60
C GLY A 34 -7.37 -4.17 5.16
N VAL A 35 -6.30 -4.30 5.95
CA VAL A 35 -5.20 -5.24 5.69
C VAL A 35 -5.71 -6.67 5.63
N VAL A 36 -6.48 -7.10 6.64
CA VAL A 36 -7.05 -8.46 6.67
C VAL A 36 -7.98 -8.67 5.47
N ILE A 37 -8.83 -7.70 5.15
CA ILE A 37 -9.74 -7.79 4.01
C ILE A 37 -8.98 -7.94 2.68
N VAL A 38 -7.91 -7.17 2.48
CA VAL A 38 -7.07 -7.26 1.27
C VAL A 38 -6.40 -8.64 1.19
N GLN A 39 -5.85 -9.14 2.30
CA GLN A 39 -5.18 -10.44 2.34
C GLN A 39 -6.14 -11.59 2.03
N GLU A 40 -7.34 -11.59 2.63
CA GLU A 40 -8.37 -12.60 2.39
C GLU A 40 -8.93 -12.54 0.96
N ALA A 41 -8.93 -11.35 0.34
CA ALA A 41 -9.27 -11.19 -1.07
C ALA A 41 -8.16 -11.66 -2.04
N GLY A 42 -7.01 -12.13 -1.53
CA GLY A 42 -5.85 -12.56 -2.32
C GLY A 42 -4.96 -11.40 -2.80
N GLY A 43 -5.14 -10.21 -2.23
CA GLY A 43 -4.26 -9.07 -2.44
C GLY A 43 -2.99 -9.16 -1.57
N LEU A 44 -2.05 -8.27 -1.87
CA LEU A 44 -0.79 -8.15 -1.15
C LEU A 44 -0.75 -6.84 -0.36
N VAL A 45 -0.21 -6.89 0.85
CA VAL A 45 0.09 -5.73 1.70
C VAL A 45 1.57 -5.74 2.02
N PHE A 46 2.24 -4.59 1.87
CA PHE A 46 3.69 -4.47 1.98
C PHE A 46 4.10 -3.04 2.35
N ASP A 47 5.34 -2.84 2.81
CA ASP A 47 5.88 -1.49 2.98
C ASP A 47 6.30 -0.92 1.60
N PRO A 48 6.01 0.36 1.28
CA PRO A 48 6.43 0.97 0.02
C PRO A 48 7.94 0.88 -0.26
N SER A 49 8.80 0.80 0.76
CA SER A 49 10.26 0.61 0.62
C SER A 49 10.67 -0.77 0.07
N GLY A 50 9.74 -1.72 0.10
CA GLY A 50 9.94 -3.12 -0.28
C GLY A 50 10.20 -4.06 0.90
N GLU A 51 10.25 -3.53 2.12
CA GLU A 51 10.32 -4.33 3.35
C GLU A 51 8.96 -4.97 3.71
N ASP A 52 8.99 -5.83 4.72
CA ASP A 52 7.78 -6.42 5.27
C ASP A 52 6.87 -5.34 5.89
N TYR A 53 5.57 -5.55 5.74
CA TYR A 53 4.58 -4.63 6.30
C TYR A 53 4.62 -4.63 7.83
N ASP A 54 4.81 -3.45 8.41
CA ASP A 54 4.63 -3.18 9.84
C ASP A 54 3.51 -2.16 10.04
N ILE A 55 2.46 -2.56 10.76
CA ILE A 55 1.31 -1.72 11.07
C ILE A 55 1.67 -0.46 11.88
N MET A 56 2.78 -0.50 12.61
CA MET A 56 3.27 0.60 13.44
C MET A 56 4.15 1.58 12.67
N SER A 57 4.63 1.24 11.47
CA SER A 57 5.52 2.10 10.68
C SER A 57 4.81 3.33 10.10
N GLN A 58 3.47 3.37 10.17
CA GLN A 58 2.61 4.36 9.53
C GLN A 58 2.82 4.45 8.02
N ARG A 59 3.27 3.37 7.39
CA ARG A 59 3.45 3.25 5.94
C ARG A 59 2.78 1.98 5.47
N ILE A 60 2.05 2.08 4.37
CA ILE A 60 1.35 0.93 3.81
C ILE A 60 1.27 1.08 2.30
N ALA A 61 1.48 -0.04 1.61
CA ALA A 61 1.03 -0.25 0.25
C ALA A 61 0.20 -1.53 0.18
N ALA A 62 -0.82 -1.51 -0.67
CA ALA A 62 -1.69 -2.64 -0.94
C ALA A 62 -1.96 -2.72 -2.45
N SER A 63 -1.87 -3.92 -3.01
CA SER A 63 -2.11 -4.13 -4.44
C SER A 63 -2.81 -5.47 -4.71
N ASN A 64 -3.22 -5.67 -5.95
CA ASN A 64 -3.49 -7.02 -6.46
C ASN A 64 -2.19 -7.88 -6.43
N ALA A 65 -2.33 -9.18 -6.68
CA ALA A 65 -1.21 -10.14 -6.62
C ALA A 65 -0.08 -9.93 -7.65
N HIS A 66 -0.23 -9.00 -8.60
CA HIS A 66 0.68 -8.86 -9.75
C HIS A 66 1.49 -7.56 -9.77
N LEU A 67 1.12 -6.57 -8.95
CA LEU A 67 1.67 -5.21 -9.06
C LEU A 67 2.66 -4.82 -7.96
N LYS A 68 2.83 -5.64 -6.93
CA LYS A 68 3.75 -5.36 -5.81
C LYS A 68 5.16 -5.01 -6.31
N ASP A 69 5.80 -5.92 -7.04
CA ASP A 69 7.21 -5.75 -7.43
C ASP A 69 7.41 -4.58 -8.40
N LYS A 70 6.53 -4.47 -9.40
CA LYS A 70 6.55 -3.37 -10.36
C LYS A 70 6.39 -2.00 -9.70
N PHE A 71 5.57 -1.92 -8.66
CA PHE A 71 5.38 -0.69 -7.91
C PHE A 71 6.63 -0.32 -7.10
N ILE A 72 7.23 -1.28 -6.40
CA ILE A 72 8.46 -1.05 -5.62
C ILE A 72 9.58 -0.58 -6.55
N ASP A 73 9.75 -1.24 -7.71
CA ASP A 73 10.76 -0.85 -8.70
C ASP A 73 10.53 0.57 -9.22
N ALA A 74 9.28 0.90 -9.59
CA ALA A 74 8.93 2.23 -10.07
C ALA A 74 9.16 3.32 -9.00
N LEU A 75 8.87 3.02 -7.72
CA LEU A 75 9.10 3.95 -6.62
C LEU A 75 10.59 4.20 -6.41
N ARG A 76 11.42 3.14 -6.41
CA ARG A 76 12.88 3.25 -6.29
C ARG A 76 13.49 4.05 -7.43
N GLU A 77 13.04 3.83 -8.65
CA GLU A 77 13.50 4.62 -9.82
C GLU A 77 13.14 6.10 -9.68
N ALA A 78 11.95 6.42 -9.16
CA ALA A 78 11.53 7.80 -8.92
C ALA A 78 12.37 8.46 -7.83
N GLU A 79 12.62 7.77 -6.72
CA GLU A 79 13.47 8.26 -5.63
C GLU A 79 14.92 8.50 -6.10
N ALA A 80 15.48 7.61 -6.93
CA ALA A 80 16.82 7.78 -7.49
C ALA A 80 16.94 9.03 -8.36
N LYS A 81 15.90 9.38 -9.14
CA LYS A 81 15.88 10.59 -9.98
C LYS A 81 15.81 11.86 -9.13
N ILE A 82 15.06 11.82 -8.02
CA ILE A 82 14.94 12.96 -7.10
C ILE A 82 16.27 13.26 -6.42
N HIS A 83 17.07 12.25 -6.05
CA HIS A 83 18.37 12.44 -5.41
C HIS A 83 19.51 12.84 -6.37
N GLN A 84 19.28 12.77 -7.69
CA GLN A 84 20.24 13.20 -8.72
C GLN A 84 19.99 14.64 -9.23
N SER A 85 18.93 15.31 -8.76
CA SER A 85 18.56 16.68 -9.13
C SER A 85 18.84 17.66 -7.99
#